data_AF-A0A385FXB6-F1
#
_entry.id   AF-A0A385FXB6-F1
#
_cell.length_a   1.000
_cell.length_b   1.000
_cell.length_c   1.000
_cell.angle_alpha   90.00
_cell.angle_beta   90.00
_cell.angle_gamma   90.00
#
_symmetry.space_group_name_H-M   'P 1'
#
loop_
_entity.id
_entity.type
_entity.pdbx_description
1 polymer ?
#
loop_
_entity_poly.entity_id
_entity_poly.type
_entity_poly.pdbx_seq_one_letter_code
_entity_poly.pdbx_strand_id
1 'polypeptide(L)'
;MDTIESTQQQARELLNSRIDSVTDLVKARQHVTDLETKLIEAKKENKKAYVRATKDGWSAEELKKLGLDQATTTRRRQATKKPTDTQSAPAADA
;
A
#
# COMPACT_ATOMS: atom_id res chain seq x y z
N MET A 1 -16.86 -46.17 3.66
CA MET A 1 -15.87 -45.18 3.19
C MET A 1 -14.59 -45.47 3.93
N ASP A 2 -13.58 -45.95 3.21
CA ASP A 2 -12.34 -46.42 3.82
C ASP A 2 -11.56 -45.24 4.42
N THR A 3 -11.06 -45.40 5.65
CA THR A 3 -10.38 -44.34 6.41
C THR A 3 -9.12 -43.82 5.71
N ILE A 4 -8.47 -44.67 4.91
CA ILE A 4 -7.31 -44.31 4.08
C ILE A 4 -7.71 -43.29 3.00
N GLU A 5 -8.81 -43.52 2.30
CA GLU A 5 -9.30 -42.64 1.25
C GLU A 5 -9.68 -41.27 1.82
N SER A 6 -10.38 -41.26 2.96
CA SER A 6 -10.71 -40.01 3.68
C SER A 6 -9.46 -39.23 4.10
N THR A 7 -8.44 -39.91 4.62
CA THR A 7 -7.19 -39.27 5.06
C THR A 7 -6.42 -38.70 3.87
N GLN A 8 -6.38 -39.43 2.75
CA GLN A 8 -5.75 -38.96 1.52
C GLN A 8 -6.46 -37.73 0.97
N GLN A 9 -7.78 -37.70 1.00
CA GLN A 9 -8.57 -36.56 0.54
C GLN A 9 -8.30 -35.31 1.41
N GLN A 10 -8.29 -35.46 2.73
CA GLN A 10 -7.97 -34.35 3.65
C GLN A 10 -6.55 -33.81 3.43
N ALA A 11 -5.57 -34.69 3.20
CA ALA A 11 -4.20 -34.27 2.91
C ALA A 11 -4.11 -33.46 1.61
N ARG A 12 -4.88 -33.84 0.56
CA ARG A 12 -4.96 -33.09 -0.70
C ARG A 12 -5.61 -31.73 -0.51
N GLU A 13 -6.72 -31.67 0.23
CA GLU A 13 -7.42 -30.41 0.51
C GLU A 13 -6.53 -29.43 1.27
N LEU A 14 -5.78 -29.90 2.26
CA LEU A 14 -4.82 -29.08 2.99
C LEU A 14 -3.70 -28.56 2.08
N LEU A 15 -3.19 -29.40 1.17
CA LEU A 15 -2.17 -28.98 0.21
C LEU A 15 -2.73 -27.92 -0.76
N ASN A 16 -3.94 -28.12 -1.28
CA ASN A 16 -4.61 -27.17 -2.16
C ASN A 16 -4.79 -25.80 -1.48
N SER A 17 -5.29 -25.79 -0.24
CA SER A 17 -5.45 -24.55 0.53
C SER A 17 -4.12 -23.80 0.72
N ARG A 18 -3.02 -24.53 0.94
CA ARG A 18 -1.68 -23.94 1.04
C ARG A 18 -1.20 -23.40 -0.31
N ILE A 19 -1.44 -24.13 -1.40
CA ILE A 19 -1.12 -23.69 -2.76
C ILE A 19 -1.86 -22.40 -3.10
N ASP A 20 -3.15 -22.31 -2.76
CA ASP A 20 -3.97 -21.12 -2.98
C ASP A 20 -3.39 -19.91 -2.23
N SER A 21 -3.04 -20.09 -0.96
CA SER A 21 -2.44 -19.05 -0.13
C SER A 21 -1.13 -18.51 -0.70
N VAL A 22 -0.24 -19.41 -1.18
CA VAL A 22 1.02 -19.01 -1.82
C VAL A 22 0.76 -18.32 -3.16
N THR A 23 -0.20 -18.83 -3.93
CA THR A 23 -0.60 -18.25 -5.22
C THR A 23 -1.09 -16.82 -5.05
N ASP A 24 -1.94 -16.57 -4.06
CA ASP A 24 -2.46 -15.23 -3.79
C ASP A 24 -1.38 -14.28 -3.28
N LEU A 25 -0.43 -14.77 -2.48
CA LEU A 25 0.73 -13.97 -2.08
C LEU A 25 1.58 -13.57 -3.30
N VAL A 26 1.83 -14.49 -4.24
CA VAL A 26 2.60 -14.19 -5.46
C VAL A 26 1.86 -13.16 -6.32
N LYS A 27 0.55 -13.32 -6.51
CA LYS A 27 -0.28 -12.32 -7.22
C LYS A 27 -0.22 -10.95 -6.55
N ALA A 28 -0.34 -10.90 -5.23
CA ALA A 28 -0.28 -9.65 -4.48
C ALA A 28 1.10 -8.97 -4.64
N ARG A 29 2.19 -9.74 -4.58
CA ARG A 29 3.55 -9.22 -4.81
C ARG A 29 3.72 -8.67 -6.23
N GLN A 30 3.23 -9.39 -7.25
CA GLN A 30 3.28 -8.89 -8.62
C GLN A 30 2.51 -7.57 -8.76
N HIS A 31 1.31 -7.50 -8.16
CA HIS A 31 0.49 -6.30 -8.19
C HIS A 31 1.17 -5.09 -7.52
N VAL A 32 1.90 -5.30 -6.42
CA VAL A 32 2.71 -4.23 -5.80
C VAL A 32 3.76 -3.72 -6.77
N THR A 33 4.54 -4.61 -7.39
CA THR A 33 5.58 -4.22 -8.37
C THR A 33 4.99 -3.45 -9.56
N ASP A 34 3.83 -3.89 -10.07
CA ASP A 34 3.14 -3.22 -11.18
C ASP A 34 2.69 -1.81 -10.79
N LEU A 35 2.16 -1.65 -9.57
CA LEU A 35 1.74 -0.34 -9.05
C LEU A 35 2.94 0.59 -8.79
N GLU A 36 4.05 0.06 -8.27
CA GLU A 36 5.28 0.84 -8.09
C GLU A 36 5.82 1.34 -9.43
N THR A 37 5.79 0.49 -10.45
CA THR A 37 6.19 0.86 -11.81
C THR A 37 5.31 2.00 -12.35
N LYS A 38 3.99 1.85 -12.23
CA LYS A 38 3.03 2.91 -12.62
C LYS A 38 3.23 4.19 -11.81
N LEU A 39 3.58 4.08 -10.54
CA LEU A 39 3.85 5.23 -9.67
C LEU A 39 5.11 5.97 -10.12
N ILE A 40 6.17 5.26 -10.52
CA ILE A 40 7.39 5.87 -11.05
C ILE A 40 7.09 6.62 -12.35
N GLU A 41 6.35 6.00 -13.27
CA GLU A 41 5.95 6.63 -14.52
C GLU A 41 5.09 7.89 -14.27
N ALA A 42 4.07 7.78 -13.42
CA ALA A 42 3.21 8.89 -13.05
C ALA A 42 4.01 10.05 -12.42
N LYS A 43 4.99 9.74 -11.55
CA LYS A 43 5.88 10.75 -10.96
C LYS A 43 6.75 11.44 -12.02
N LYS A 44 7.27 10.69 -12.99
CA LYS A 44 8.05 11.24 -14.10
C LYS A 44 7.20 12.18 -14.95
N GLU A 45 5.97 11.78 -15.26
CA GLU A 45 5.06 12.60 -16.06
C GLU A 45 4.63 13.87 -15.30
N ASN A 46 4.33 13.76 -14.00
CA ASN A 46 4.06 14.91 -13.14
C ASN A 46 5.23 15.91 -13.16
N LYS A 47 6.47 15.43 -13.02
CA LYS A 47 7.67 16.30 -13.09
C LYS A 47 7.78 16.99 -14.45
N LYS A 48 7.55 16.29 -15.55
CA LYS A 48 7.56 16.90 -16.89
C LYS A 48 6.48 17.96 -17.04
N ALA A 49 5.26 17.69 -16.55
CA ALA A 49 4.15 18.64 -16.59
C ALA A 49 4.46 19.91 -15.78
N TYR A 50 5.06 19.75 -14.59
CA TYR A 50 5.53 20.90 -13.79
C TYR A 50 6.56 21.73 -14.57
N VAL A 51 7.58 21.07 -15.16
CA VAL A 51 8.59 21.78 -15.96
C VAL A 51 7.97 22.48 -17.17
N ARG A 52 7.01 21.84 -17.84
CA ARG A 52 6.27 22.46 -18.94
C ARG A 52 5.51 23.69 -18.47
N ALA A 53 4.80 23.62 -17.35
CA ALA A 53 4.12 24.79 -16.79
C ALA A 53 5.09 25.94 -16.51
N THR A 54 6.27 25.66 -15.95
CA THR A 54 7.29 26.70 -15.73
C THR A 54 7.84 27.29 -17.03
N LYS A 55 7.90 26.51 -18.12
CA LYS A 55 8.28 27.02 -19.45
C LYS A 55 7.16 27.83 -20.11
N ASP A 56 5.91 27.47 -19.84
CA ASP A 56 4.72 28.17 -20.33
C ASP A 56 4.46 29.50 -19.57
N GLY A 57 5.37 29.90 -18.68
CA GLY A 57 5.35 31.20 -18.00
C GLY A 57 4.82 31.19 -16.58
N TRP A 58 4.45 30.02 -16.04
CA TRP A 58 4.00 29.93 -14.64
C TRP A 58 5.17 30.04 -13.68
N SER A 59 5.07 30.95 -12.71
CA SER A 59 6.03 31.02 -11.62
C SER A 59 5.76 29.92 -10.57
N ALA A 60 6.81 29.55 -9.81
CA ALA A 60 6.69 28.56 -8.75
C ALA A 60 5.70 29.00 -7.65
N GLU A 61 5.56 30.31 -7.40
CA GLU A 61 4.61 30.83 -6.42
C GLU A 61 3.15 30.69 -6.88
N GLU A 62 2.88 30.88 -8.16
CA GLU A 62 1.53 30.68 -8.74
C GLU A 62 1.15 29.21 -8.72
N LEU A 63 2.06 28.32 -9.13
CA LEU A 63 1.84 26.87 -9.03
C LEU A 63 1.61 26.45 -7.58
N LYS A 64 2.37 27.01 -6.62
CA LYS A 64 2.19 26.76 -5.19
C LYS A 64 0.85 27.27 -4.66
N LYS A 65 0.39 28.45 -5.08
CA LYS A 65 -0.95 28.99 -4.74
C LYS A 65 -2.07 28.08 -5.27
N LEU A 66 -1.85 27.44 -6.42
CA LEU A 66 -2.75 26.44 -6.99
C LEU A 66 -2.60 25.03 -6.38
N GLY A 67 -1.67 24.84 -5.44
CA GLY A 67 -1.41 23.54 -4.82
C GLY A 67 -0.63 22.55 -5.69
N LEU A 68 -0.09 23.00 -6.83
CA LEU A 68 0.77 22.25 -7.75
C LEU A 68 2.25 22.40 -7.34
N ASP A 69 2.54 22.15 -6.06
CA ASP A 69 3.90 22.25 -5.54
C ASP A 69 4.78 21.15 -6.16
N GLN A 70 6.11 21.38 -6.23
CA GLN A 70 7.00 20.30 -6.70
C GLN A 70 6.83 19.08 -5.79
N ALA A 71 6.53 17.94 -6.41
CA ALA A 71 6.04 16.70 -5.80
C ALA A 71 6.98 16.01 -4.77
N THR A 72 7.97 16.71 -4.22
CA THR A 72 8.91 16.21 -3.20
C THR A 72 8.60 16.71 -1.80
N THR A 73 7.86 17.80 -1.63
CA THR A 73 7.40 18.21 -0.30
C THR A 73 6.07 17.53 -0.02
N THR A 74 6.15 16.26 0.39
CA THR A 74 5.08 15.63 1.16
C THR A 74 4.75 16.59 2.28
N ARG A 75 3.64 17.32 2.13
CA ARG A 75 3.03 18.12 3.20
C ARG A 75 2.64 17.10 4.25
N ARG A 76 3.58 16.79 5.16
CA ARG A 76 3.35 16.02 6.38
C ARG A 76 2.28 16.81 7.10
N ARG A 77 1.02 16.42 6.85
CA ARG A 77 -0.14 16.91 7.59
C ARG A 77 0.27 16.73 9.04
N GLN A 78 0.46 17.86 9.73
CA GLN A 78 0.71 17.86 11.16
C GLN A 78 -0.48 17.15 11.76
N ALA A 79 -0.28 15.90 12.16
CA ALA A 79 -1.20 15.20 13.02
C ALA A 79 -1.25 16.02 14.30
N THR A 80 -2.36 16.73 14.48
CA THR A 80 -2.72 17.42 15.71
C THR A 80 -2.64 16.40 16.84
N LYS A 81 -1.66 16.58 17.72
CA LYS A 81 -1.51 15.83 18.96
C LYS A 81 -2.75 16.06 19.83
N LYS A 82 -3.40 14.99 20.32
CA LYS A 82 -3.87 14.86 21.72
C LYS A 82 -4.45 13.47 22.01
N PRO A 83 -4.63 13.07 23.29
CA PRO A 83 -3.63 12.41 24.12
C PRO A 83 -4.05 10.98 24.52
N THR A 84 -3.10 10.30 25.16
CA THR A 84 -3.22 9.11 26.00
C THR A 84 -4.55 8.97 26.74
N ASP A 85 -5.14 7.77 26.69
CA ASP A 85 -5.78 7.22 27.89
C ASP A 85 -5.29 5.79 28.11
N THR A 86 -4.73 5.61 29.29
CA THR A 86 -4.21 4.38 29.85
C THR A 86 -5.39 3.66 30.53
N GLN A 87 -5.69 2.44 30.12
CA GLN A 87 -6.37 1.48 31.00
C GLN A 87 -5.92 0.07 30.58
N SER A 88 -4.79 -0.38 31.10
CA SER A 88 -4.74 -1.27 32.27
C SER A 88 -5.68 -2.46 32.13
N ALA A 89 -5.15 -3.54 31.54
CA ALA A 89 -5.57 -4.88 31.91
C ALA A 89 -5.13 -5.17 33.34
N PRO A 90 -5.98 -5.84 34.13
CA PRO A 90 -5.48 -6.91 34.96
C PRO A 90 -6.14 -8.21 34.57
N ALA A 91 -5.32 -9.26 34.60
CA ALA A 91 -5.71 -10.64 34.58
C ALA A 91 -6.75 -10.92 35.69
N ALA A 92 -7.72 -11.77 35.38
CA ALA A 92 -8.46 -12.53 36.38
C ALA A 92 -8.09 -14.01 36.20
N ASP A 93 -7.45 -14.50 37.25
CA ASP A 93 -7.03 -15.85 37.59
C ASP A 93 -8.24 -16.69 38.08
N ALA A 94 -8.01 -18.00 38.26
CA ALA A 94 -8.81 -19.05 38.91
C ALA A 94 -9.84 -19.82 38.07
#